data_AF-A0A8S4QRB9-F1
#
_entry.id   AF-A0A8S4QRB9-F1
#
_cell.length_a   1.000
_cell.length_b   1.000
_cell.length_c   1.000
_cell.angle_alpha   90.00
_cell.angle_beta   90.00
_cell.angle_gamma   90.00
#
_symmetry.space_group_name_H-M   'P 1'
#
loop_
_entity.id
_entity.type
_entity.pdbx_description
1 polymer ?
#
loop_
_entity_poly.entity_id
_entity_poly.type
_entity_poly.pdbx_seq_one_letter_code
_entity_poly.pdbx_strand_id
1 'polypeptide(L)'
;MGACIDDLEHASIYLKPRNDSEESDGEGGLGNLNRLIVRPPGHSGKAKRGHLCFDAAFECGNLGRADHITELEYDLYIRPDTCRPRSRFWFNFTVENVKQDQRVIFNFVNLGKEHTLYDDDMTPLVRSTSRPKWQRIPRRLVFYHRSLVHRGRKVLSIAFGFDKEEDIYQFAAAAPYSYSRLQKYLTFWEKRALSFATRESIAQTTQKRHIDLITIGDLVPKECENKDETNIKGKLGGNKKRVVLIMARVHGGEQPSSFVCQGFLDYIISSSEKALALRNGIVIQVVPMLNPDGVFLGNQRSDLLGSDLNRCWHRATTYAHPALIAVNELIQKITAEK
;
A
#
# COMPACT_ATOMS: atom_id res chain seq x y z
N MET A 1 -15.13 16.04 -22.09
CA MET A 1 -14.52 14.70 -21.95
C MET A 1 -13.01 14.89 -21.94
N GLY A 2 -12.44 15.20 -20.78
CA GLY A 2 -10.98 15.25 -20.61
C GLY A 2 -10.53 13.90 -20.10
N ALA A 3 -9.68 13.21 -20.85
CA ALA A 3 -9.03 12.00 -20.38
C ALA A 3 -8.24 12.35 -19.11
N CYS A 4 -8.57 11.68 -18.00
CA CYS A 4 -7.74 11.69 -16.80
C CYS A 4 -6.44 10.98 -17.16
N ILE A 5 -5.46 11.75 -17.60
CA ILE A 5 -4.07 11.32 -17.70
C ILE A 5 -3.63 11.08 -16.25
N ASP A 6 -3.17 9.87 -16.01
CA ASP A 6 -2.64 9.46 -14.74
C ASP A 6 -1.21 10.00 -14.64
N ASP A 7 -1.03 11.22 -14.11
CA ASP A 7 0.27 11.89 -13.90
C ASP A 7 1.14 11.19 -12.82
N LEU A 8 1.07 9.86 -12.72
CA LEU A 8 1.80 9.02 -11.77
C LEU A 8 3.28 8.79 -12.13
N GLU A 9 3.89 9.65 -12.96
CA GLU A 9 5.34 9.66 -13.18
C GLU A 9 6.13 10.01 -11.91
N HIS A 10 5.54 10.73 -10.95
CA HIS A 10 6.24 11.19 -9.74
C HIS A 10 6.27 10.20 -8.57
N ALA A 11 5.74 8.98 -8.73
CA ALA A 11 6.06 7.85 -7.83
C ALA A 11 7.29 7.06 -8.30
N SER A 12 7.82 7.42 -9.47
CA SER A 12 9.10 6.93 -9.95
C SER A 12 10.19 7.96 -9.60
N ILE A 13 11.27 7.49 -9.00
CA ILE A 13 12.46 8.27 -8.64
C ILE A 13 13.29 8.71 -9.87
N TYR A 14 12.73 8.77 -11.08
CA TYR A 14 13.47 8.98 -12.35
C TYR A 14 13.84 10.45 -12.65
N LEU A 15 14.21 11.22 -11.63
CA LEU A 15 14.94 12.47 -11.77
C LEU A 15 16.01 12.57 -10.67
N LYS A 16 17.02 11.69 -10.72
CA LYS A 16 18.28 11.86 -9.97
C LYS A 16 19.44 12.01 -10.97
N PRO A 17 20.39 12.96 -10.78
CA PRO A 17 21.50 13.16 -11.70
C PRO A 17 22.34 11.89 -11.85
N ARG A 18 22.89 11.67 -13.05
CA ARG A 18 23.60 10.47 -13.50
C ARG A 18 24.95 10.16 -12.82
N ASN A 19 25.28 10.82 -11.72
CA ASN A 19 26.52 10.59 -10.99
C ASN A 19 26.20 10.36 -9.52
N ASP A 20 26.21 9.09 -9.11
CA ASP A 20 26.73 8.67 -7.81
C ASP A 20 27.13 7.19 -7.92
N SER A 21 28.23 6.89 -7.24
CA SER A 21 29.24 5.87 -7.49
C SER A 21 28.80 4.40 -7.52
N GLU A 22 29.49 3.66 -8.41
CA GLU A 22 29.70 2.21 -8.39
C GLU A 22 30.42 1.82 -7.09
N GLU A 23 29.73 1.17 -6.16
CA GLU A 23 30.23 0.15 -5.21
C GLU A 23 29.22 -0.03 -4.07
N SER A 24 28.42 -1.09 -4.15
CA SER A 24 27.78 -1.67 -2.97
C SER A 24 27.56 -3.16 -3.23
N ASP A 25 28.64 -3.93 -3.12
CA ASP A 25 28.55 -5.36 -2.86
C ASP A 25 28.17 -5.53 -1.40
N GLY A 26 26.88 -5.36 -1.11
CA GLY A 26 26.30 -5.59 0.21
C GLY A 26 25.94 -7.06 0.39
N GLU A 27 26.71 -7.77 1.22
CA GLU A 27 26.26 -8.98 1.91
C GLU A 27 24.84 -8.78 2.47
N GLY A 28 23.97 -9.77 2.26
CA GLY A 28 22.52 -9.69 2.47
C GLY A 28 22.09 -9.02 3.78
N GLY A 29 21.72 -7.74 3.68
CA GLY A 29 21.13 -6.97 4.77
C GLY A 29 19.68 -7.38 5.03
N LEU A 30 19.22 -7.21 6.27
CA LEU A 30 17.85 -7.43 6.75
C LEU A 30 16.79 -6.49 6.11
N GLY A 31 17.17 -5.75 5.07
CA GLY A 31 16.38 -4.71 4.41
C GLY A 31 15.90 -5.11 3.01
N ASN A 32 15.42 -4.12 2.26
CA ASN A 32 15.09 -4.31 0.85
C ASN A 32 16.36 -4.23 -0.01
N LEU A 33 16.36 -4.92 -1.14
CA LEU A 33 17.38 -4.74 -2.17
C LEU A 33 17.40 -3.28 -2.65
N ASN A 34 18.60 -2.75 -2.84
CA ASN A 34 18.85 -1.43 -3.39
C ASN A 34 19.75 -1.58 -4.61
N ARG A 35 19.13 -1.54 -5.81
CA ARG A 35 19.82 -1.66 -7.11
C ARG A 35 20.88 -2.78 -7.16
N LEU A 36 20.51 -3.98 -6.72
CA LEU A 36 21.39 -5.15 -6.74
C LEU A 36 21.49 -5.70 -8.17
N ILE A 37 22.67 -5.58 -8.78
CA ILE A 37 22.98 -6.24 -10.05
C ILE A 37 23.41 -7.68 -9.77
N VAL A 38 22.58 -8.63 -10.17
CA VAL A 38 22.86 -10.05 -10.04
C VAL A 38 23.70 -10.52 -11.23
N ARG A 39 24.92 -10.97 -10.94
CA ARG A 39 25.89 -11.44 -11.95
C ARG A 39 25.94 -12.98 -11.97
N PRO A 40 26.03 -13.62 -13.14
CA PRO A 40 26.31 -15.04 -13.21
C PRO A 40 27.65 -15.39 -12.56
N PRO A 41 27.81 -16.59 -11.97
CA PRO A 41 29.09 -17.05 -11.43
C PRO A 41 30.24 -16.92 -12.46
N GLY A 42 31.42 -16.51 -11.99
CA GLY A 42 32.61 -16.35 -12.84
C GLY A 42 32.67 -15.06 -13.68
N HIS A 43 31.66 -14.19 -13.59
CA HIS A 43 31.70 -12.87 -14.23
C HIS A 43 32.18 -11.79 -13.26
N SER A 44 33.32 -11.17 -13.57
CA SER A 44 33.84 -9.98 -12.89
C SER A 44 33.79 -8.74 -13.80
N GLY A 45 33.78 -7.55 -13.21
CA GLY A 45 33.80 -6.27 -13.92
C GLY A 45 32.42 -5.65 -14.20
N LYS A 46 32.37 -4.79 -15.23
CA LYS A 46 31.17 -3.99 -15.57
C LYS A 46 29.97 -4.89 -15.87
N ALA A 47 28.80 -4.49 -15.38
CA ALA A 47 27.55 -5.18 -15.65
C ALA A 47 27.27 -5.20 -17.16
N LYS A 48 26.99 -6.38 -17.70
CA LYS A 48 26.55 -6.53 -19.09
C LYS A 48 25.03 -6.39 -19.15
N ARG A 49 24.51 -6.06 -20.34
CA ARG A 49 23.06 -6.07 -20.59
C ARG A 49 22.52 -7.48 -20.34
N GLY A 50 21.41 -7.59 -19.63
CA GLY A 50 20.83 -8.86 -19.18
C GLY A 50 21.30 -9.33 -17.80
N HIS A 51 22.33 -8.69 -17.21
CA HIS A 51 22.59 -8.86 -15.78
C HIS A 51 21.54 -8.07 -15.00
N LEU A 52 20.47 -8.76 -14.61
CA LEU A 52 19.30 -8.14 -14.00
C LEU A 52 19.67 -7.33 -12.76
N CYS A 53 19.15 -6.11 -12.70
CA CYS A 53 19.28 -5.22 -11.55
C CYS A 53 17.95 -5.17 -10.81
N PHE A 54 17.93 -5.66 -9.57
CA PHE A 54 16.76 -5.71 -8.71
C PHE A 54 16.76 -4.55 -7.73
N ASP A 55 15.62 -3.86 -7.63
CA ASP A 55 15.46 -2.78 -6.66
C ASP A 55 14.10 -2.86 -5.95
N ALA A 56 14.11 -2.62 -4.65
CA ALA A 56 12.92 -2.52 -3.80
C ALA A 56 13.08 -1.43 -2.73
N ALA A 57 14.08 -0.55 -2.86
CA ALA A 57 14.38 0.52 -1.92
C ALA A 57 13.51 1.76 -2.14
N PHE A 58 12.19 1.56 -2.23
CA PHE A 58 11.20 2.61 -2.43
C PHE A 58 9.96 2.36 -1.57
N GLU A 59 9.06 3.35 -1.48
CA GLU A 59 7.83 3.24 -0.69
C GLU A 59 6.97 2.06 -1.14
N CYS A 60 6.49 1.25 -0.18
CA CYS A 60 5.81 -0.02 -0.41
C CYS A 60 6.68 -1.11 -1.08
N GLY A 61 7.97 -0.88 -1.30
CA GLY A 61 8.87 -1.87 -1.87
C GLY A 61 9.08 -3.05 -0.92
N ASN A 62 9.18 -4.27 -1.47
CA ASN A 62 9.56 -5.45 -0.71
C ASN A 62 10.17 -6.50 -1.64
N LEU A 63 11.48 -6.70 -1.49
CA LEU A 63 12.25 -7.85 -1.93
C LEU A 63 13.57 -7.79 -1.16
N GLY A 64 13.92 -8.84 -0.42
CA GLY A 64 15.08 -8.82 0.48
C GLY A 64 16.34 -9.39 -0.13
N ARG A 65 16.23 -10.34 -1.06
CA ARG A 65 17.37 -10.99 -1.70
C ARG A 65 16.98 -11.62 -3.03
N ALA A 66 17.92 -11.65 -3.98
CA ALA A 66 17.80 -12.29 -5.28
C ALA A 66 19.09 -13.08 -5.56
N ASP A 67 18.97 -14.39 -5.72
CA ASP A 67 20.08 -15.30 -6.00
C ASP A 67 20.00 -15.78 -7.46
N HIS A 68 21.12 -15.78 -8.16
CA HIS A 68 21.25 -16.39 -9.49
C HIS A 68 21.43 -17.90 -9.36
N ILE A 69 20.54 -18.68 -9.95
CA ILE A 69 20.57 -20.16 -9.87
C ILE A 69 21.11 -20.75 -11.17
N THR A 70 20.47 -20.42 -12.29
CA THR A 70 20.90 -20.80 -13.64
C THR A 70 20.82 -19.60 -14.57
N GLU A 71 21.20 -19.75 -15.84
CA GLU A 71 21.12 -18.68 -16.85
C GLU A 71 19.74 -18.00 -16.93
N LEU A 72 18.68 -18.75 -16.64
CA LEU A 72 17.29 -18.28 -16.74
C LEU A 72 16.57 -18.25 -15.40
N GLU A 73 17.21 -18.61 -14.28
CA GLU A 73 16.50 -18.88 -13.02
C GLU A 73 17.05 -18.07 -11.85
N TYR A 74 16.15 -17.43 -11.12
CA TYR A 74 16.46 -16.65 -9.93
C TYR A 74 15.59 -17.07 -8.75
N ASP A 75 16.21 -17.28 -7.61
CA ASP A 75 15.52 -17.43 -6.34
C ASP A 75 15.36 -16.06 -5.68
N LEU A 76 14.11 -15.67 -5.48
CA LEU A 76 13.71 -14.43 -4.84
C LEU A 76 13.23 -14.69 -3.41
N TYR A 77 13.73 -13.88 -2.49
CA TYR A 77 13.39 -13.96 -1.07
C TYR A 77 12.67 -12.68 -0.66
N ILE A 78 11.41 -12.81 -0.28
CA ILE A 78 10.62 -11.73 0.28
C ILE A 78 11.20 -11.32 1.64
N ARG A 79 11.38 -10.02 1.84
CA ARG A 79 11.77 -9.49 3.14
C ARG A 79 10.62 -9.73 4.13
N PRO A 80 10.86 -10.37 5.29
CA PRO A 80 9.82 -10.49 6.30
C PRO A 80 9.37 -9.12 6.77
N ASP A 81 8.11 -9.03 7.21
CA ASP A 81 7.63 -7.85 7.91
C ASP A 81 8.58 -7.44 9.04
N THR A 82 8.74 -6.14 9.24
CA THR A 82 9.56 -5.58 10.32
C THR A 82 9.14 -6.16 11.67
N CYS A 83 10.12 -6.66 12.43
CA CYS A 83 9.90 -7.30 13.73
C CYS A 83 8.94 -8.51 13.70
N ARG A 84 8.65 -9.10 12.53
CA ARG A 84 7.74 -10.25 12.40
C ARG A 84 8.20 -11.28 11.37
N PRO A 85 9.18 -12.14 11.74
CA PRO A 85 9.89 -13.04 10.84
C PRO A 85 9.06 -14.13 10.13
N ARG A 86 7.77 -14.29 10.39
CA ARG A 86 6.92 -15.29 9.72
C ARG A 86 5.97 -14.70 8.67
N SER A 87 5.83 -13.37 8.64
CA SER A 87 4.92 -12.70 7.73
C SER A 87 5.66 -12.35 6.45
N ARG A 88 5.40 -13.12 5.39
CA ARG A 88 5.96 -12.94 4.04
C ARG A 88 4.89 -13.29 3.02
N PHE A 89 4.46 -12.30 2.25
CA PHE A 89 3.53 -12.50 1.14
C PHE A 89 3.58 -11.32 0.17
N TRP A 90 3.60 -10.09 0.70
CA TRP A 90 3.78 -8.88 -0.09
C TRP A 90 5.17 -8.87 -0.72
N PHE A 91 5.21 -8.67 -2.03
CA PHE A 91 6.39 -8.28 -2.77
C PHE A 91 6.04 -7.15 -3.71
N ASN A 92 7.01 -6.27 -3.93
CA ASN A 92 6.91 -5.14 -4.85
C ASN A 92 8.33 -4.66 -5.15
N PHE A 93 8.79 -4.93 -6.36
CA PHE A 93 10.17 -4.65 -6.75
C PHE A 93 10.24 -4.32 -8.24
N THR A 94 11.33 -3.67 -8.64
CA THR A 94 11.65 -3.37 -10.02
C THR A 94 12.81 -4.23 -10.49
N VAL A 95 12.82 -4.46 -11.80
CA VAL A 95 13.89 -5.12 -12.54
C VAL A 95 14.25 -4.23 -13.72
N GLU A 96 15.52 -3.84 -13.80
CA GLU A 96 16.09 -3.07 -14.91
C GLU A 96 17.35 -3.77 -15.45
N ASN A 97 18.01 -3.16 -16.44
CA ASN A 97 19.15 -3.75 -17.16
C ASN A 97 18.82 -5.09 -17.83
N VAL A 98 17.56 -5.27 -18.23
CA VAL A 98 17.08 -6.45 -18.94
C VAL A 98 17.60 -6.45 -20.37
N LYS A 99 17.63 -7.61 -21.02
CA LYS A 99 17.90 -7.72 -22.46
C LYS A 99 16.61 -8.10 -23.20
N GLN A 100 16.39 -7.54 -24.39
CA GLN A 100 15.26 -7.94 -25.23
C GLN A 100 15.29 -9.46 -25.49
N ASP A 101 14.11 -10.08 -25.43
CA ASP A 101 13.87 -11.52 -25.55
C ASP A 101 14.52 -12.39 -24.46
N GLN A 102 15.10 -11.78 -23.42
CA GLN A 102 15.58 -12.50 -22.25
C GLN A 102 14.40 -13.12 -21.51
N ARG A 103 14.47 -14.43 -21.30
CA ARG A 103 13.49 -15.21 -20.55
C ARG A 103 14.04 -15.51 -19.17
N VAL A 104 13.18 -15.43 -18.17
CA VAL A 104 13.54 -15.73 -16.78
C VAL A 104 12.42 -16.48 -16.06
N ILE A 105 12.82 -17.21 -15.04
CA ILE A 105 11.96 -17.84 -14.05
C ILE A 105 12.33 -17.20 -12.71
N PHE A 106 11.35 -16.54 -12.10
CA PHE A 106 11.47 -15.99 -10.75
C PHE A 106 10.77 -16.91 -9.76
N ASN A 107 11.54 -17.50 -8.85
CA ASN A 107 11.05 -18.40 -7.80
C ASN A 107 10.96 -17.66 -6.46
N PHE A 108 9.77 -17.45 -5.92
CA PHE A 108 9.60 -16.95 -4.56
C PHE A 108 9.64 -18.12 -3.57
N VAL A 109 10.80 -18.31 -2.95
CA VAL A 109 11.11 -19.55 -2.21
C VAL A 109 10.76 -19.50 -0.72
N ASN A 110 10.32 -18.35 -0.22
CA ASN A 110 10.15 -18.12 1.22
C ASN A 110 8.78 -17.54 1.61
N LEU A 111 7.70 -17.76 0.84
CA LEU A 111 6.35 -17.37 1.26
C LEU A 111 6.01 -17.91 2.66
N GLY A 112 5.33 -17.09 3.47
CA GLY A 112 5.11 -17.35 4.89
C GLY A 112 4.04 -18.40 5.17
N LYS A 113 3.13 -18.66 4.22
CA LYS A 113 2.05 -19.64 4.33
C LYS A 113 2.15 -20.65 3.18
N GLU A 114 1.83 -21.91 3.47
CA GLU A 114 1.74 -22.96 2.44
C GLU A 114 0.46 -22.85 1.60
N HIS A 115 -0.61 -22.30 2.17
CA HIS A 115 -1.86 -22.10 1.43
C HIS A 115 -2.09 -20.61 1.22
N THR A 116 -2.21 -20.23 -0.04
CA THR A 116 -2.39 -18.84 -0.46
C THR A 116 -3.33 -18.78 -1.65
N LEU A 117 -3.78 -17.58 -2.02
CA LEU A 117 -4.62 -17.41 -3.21
C LEU A 117 -3.93 -17.80 -4.52
N TYR A 118 -2.61 -18.02 -4.51
CA TYR A 118 -1.86 -18.55 -5.64
C TYR A 118 -2.09 -20.06 -5.86
N ASP A 119 -2.71 -20.77 -4.90
CA ASP A 119 -3.22 -22.14 -5.11
C ASP A 119 -4.35 -22.16 -6.16
N ASP A 120 -5.10 -21.06 -6.25
CA ASP A 120 -6.27 -20.92 -7.12
C ASP A 120 -5.93 -20.05 -8.36
N ASP A 121 -6.64 -18.94 -8.52
CA ASP A 121 -6.61 -18.08 -9.71
C ASP A 121 -5.82 -16.78 -9.53
N MET A 122 -5.31 -16.47 -8.33
CA MET A 122 -4.55 -15.24 -8.15
C MET A 122 -3.25 -15.33 -8.96
N THR A 123 -2.98 -14.28 -9.72
CA THR A 123 -1.69 -14.09 -10.39
C THR A 123 -1.07 -12.74 -10.02
N PRO A 124 0.27 -12.65 -9.93
CA PRO A 124 0.97 -11.39 -9.72
C PRO A 124 0.71 -10.37 -10.83
N LEU A 125 1.02 -9.11 -10.55
CA LEU A 125 0.93 -8.02 -11.50
C LEU A 125 2.32 -7.63 -12.00
N VAL A 126 2.35 -7.15 -13.25
CA VAL A 126 3.51 -6.53 -13.87
C VAL A 126 3.09 -5.23 -14.55
N ARG A 127 3.99 -4.25 -14.53
CA ARG A 127 3.94 -3.06 -15.39
C ARG A 127 5.35 -2.70 -15.85
N SER A 128 5.46 -1.78 -16.79
CA SER A 128 6.76 -1.24 -17.22
C SER A 128 6.68 0.27 -17.38
N THR A 129 7.82 0.92 -17.58
CA THR A 129 7.90 2.36 -17.91
C THR A 129 7.08 2.69 -19.16
N SER A 130 7.18 1.90 -20.24
CA SER A 130 6.38 2.13 -21.45
C SER A 130 4.93 1.66 -21.34
N ARG A 131 4.61 0.76 -20.41
CA ARG A 131 3.25 0.27 -20.14
C ARG A 131 2.90 0.48 -18.66
N PRO A 132 2.46 1.69 -18.26
CA PRO A 132 2.32 2.07 -16.85
C PRO A 132 1.12 1.43 -16.15
N LYS A 133 0.14 0.90 -16.90
CA LYS A 133 -1.03 0.21 -16.34
C LYS A 133 -0.64 -1.17 -15.84
N TRP A 134 -1.02 -1.49 -14.60
CA TRP A 134 -0.83 -2.82 -14.02
C TRP A 134 -1.62 -3.88 -14.80
N GLN A 135 -0.94 -4.97 -15.17
CA GLN A 135 -1.54 -6.12 -15.84
C GLN A 135 -1.25 -7.40 -15.07
N ARG A 136 -2.21 -8.32 -15.05
CA ARG A 136 -1.99 -9.65 -14.48
C ARG A 136 -1.08 -10.47 -15.38
N ILE A 137 -0.11 -11.13 -14.77
CA ILE A 137 0.67 -12.15 -15.46
C ILE A 137 -0.28 -13.31 -15.82
N PRO A 138 -0.29 -13.79 -17.07
CA PRO A 138 -1.16 -14.89 -17.49
C PRO A 138 -1.01 -16.13 -16.60
N ARG A 139 -2.13 -16.76 -16.23
CA ARG A 139 -2.13 -17.93 -15.33
C ARG A 139 -1.24 -19.08 -15.80
N ARG A 140 -1.11 -19.28 -17.12
CA ARG A 140 -0.24 -20.28 -17.75
C ARG A 140 1.27 -20.06 -17.51
N LEU A 141 1.65 -18.88 -17.02
CA LEU A 141 3.04 -18.50 -16.73
C LEU A 141 3.32 -18.43 -15.22
N VAL A 142 2.35 -18.81 -14.39
CA VAL A 142 2.43 -18.72 -12.93
C VAL A 142 2.18 -20.11 -12.35
N PHE A 143 3.11 -20.58 -11.53
CA PHE A 143 3.06 -21.91 -10.94
C PHE A 143 3.21 -21.79 -9.43
N TYR A 144 2.33 -22.43 -8.68
CA TYR A 144 2.47 -22.55 -7.22
C TYR A 144 2.52 -24.02 -6.86
N HIS A 145 3.70 -24.52 -6.52
CA HIS A 145 3.94 -25.96 -6.43
C HIS A 145 4.94 -26.30 -5.32
N ARG A 146 4.92 -27.56 -4.85
CA ARG A 146 5.97 -28.06 -3.95
C ARG A 146 7.26 -28.25 -4.74
N SER A 147 8.37 -27.79 -4.19
CA SER A 147 9.72 -27.97 -4.76
C SER A 147 10.57 -28.83 -3.84
N LEU A 148 11.11 -29.93 -4.38
CA LEU A 148 12.04 -30.81 -3.67
C LEU A 148 13.39 -30.12 -3.42
N VAL A 149 13.86 -29.31 -4.37
CA VAL A 149 15.09 -28.51 -4.26
C VAL A 149 15.01 -27.53 -3.08
N HIS A 150 13.82 -26.97 -2.83
CA HIS A 150 13.56 -26.08 -1.70
C HIS A 150 12.96 -26.81 -0.49
N ARG A 151 13.42 -28.04 -0.21
CA ARG A 151 13.07 -28.84 0.98
C ARG A 151 11.57 -29.11 1.13
N GLY A 152 10.88 -29.36 0.02
CA GLY A 152 9.44 -29.68 -0.01
C GLY A 152 8.51 -28.49 0.24
N ARG A 153 9.04 -27.28 0.35
CA ARG A 153 8.25 -26.04 0.50
C ARG A 153 7.50 -25.72 -0.78
N LYS A 154 6.39 -25.01 -0.64
CA LYS A 154 5.70 -24.43 -1.79
C LYS A 154 6.41 -23.17 -2.28
N VAL A 155 6.62 -23.10 -3.59
CA VAL A 155 7.29 -22.02 -4.30
C VAL A 155 6.34 -21.46 -5.33
N LEU A 156 6.30 -20.13 -5.41
CA LEU A 156 5.63 -19.40 -6.49
C LEU A 156 6.66 -19.13 -7.58
N SER A 157 6.50 -19.71 -8.76
CA SER A 157 7.37 -19.52 -9.91
C SER A 157 6.66 -18.71 -10.99
N ILE A 158 7.32 -17.70 -11.52
CA ILE A 158 6.83 -16.83 -12.59
C ILE A 158 7.76 -16.97 -13.78
N ALA A 159 7.25 -17.49 -14.90
CA ALA A 159 7.93 -17.43 -16.18
C ALA A 159 7.66 -16.08 -16.86
N PHE A 160 8.71 -15.34 -17.20
CA PHE A 160 8.59 -14.01 -17.79
C PHE A 160 9.58 -13.81 -18.93
N GLY A 161 9.17 -13.05 -19.96
CA GLY A 161 10.02 -12.66 -21.08
C GLY A 161 10.03 -11.15 -21.22
N PHE A 162 11.22 -10.54 -21.19
CA PHE A 162 11.39 -9.11 -21.38
C PHE A 162 11.31 -8.76 -22.87
N ASP A 163 10.51 -7.76 -23.24
CA ASP A 163 10.26 -7.38 -24.64
C ASP A 163 10.91 -6.05 -25.03
N LYS A 164 11.27 -5.21 -24.06
CA LYS A 164 11.95 -3.92 -24.25
C LYS A 164 13.10 -3.75 -23.26
N GLU A 165 14.28 -3.38 -23.75
CA GLU A 165 15.52 -3.33 -22.95
C GLU A 165 15.73 -2.01 -22.21
N GLU A 166 15.06 -0.95 -22.66
CA GLU A 166 15.03 0.38 -22.06
C GLU A 166 14.02 0.46 -20.91
N ASP A 167 13.13 -0.52 -20.83
CA ASP A 167 12.06 -0.53 -19.85
C ASP A 167 12.54 -1.02 -18.48
N ILE A 168 11.96 -0.41 -17.45
CA ILE A 168 12.05 -0.89 -16.08
C ILE A 168 10.74 -1.57 -15.74
N TYR A 169 10.81 -2.86 -15.39
CA TYR A 169 9.66 -3.69 -15.11
C TYR A 169 9.41 -3.70 -13.62
N GLN A 170 8.17 -3.49 -13.18
CA GLN A 170 7.79 -3.59 -11.79
C GLN A 170 6.86 -4.78 -11.59
N PHE A 171 7.19 -5.63 -10.64
CA PHE A 171 6.42 -6.81 -10.25
C PHE A 171 5.84 -6.59 -8.85
N ALA A 172 4.56 -6.91 -8.67
CA ALA A 172 3.92 -6.80 -7.37
C ALA A 172 2.86 -7.88 -7.15
N ALA A 173 2.64 -8.27 -5.89
CA ALA A 173 1.57 -9.21 -5.53
C ALA A 173 0.17 -8.64 -5.84
N ALA A 174 0.00 -7.33 -5.67
CA ALA A 174 -1.21 -6.56 -5.98
C ALA A 174 -0.82 -5.11 -6.30
N ALA A 175 -1.73 -4.32 -6.86
CA ALA A 175 -1.43 -2.93 -7.23
C ALA A 175 -1.10 -2.15 -5.95
N PRO A 176 0.10 -1.55 -5.82
CA PRO A 176 0.48 -0.81 -4.64
C PRO A 176 -0.37 0.45 -4.48
N TYR A 177 -0.71 0.76 -3.23
CA TYR A 177 -1.33 2.03 -2.85
C TYR A 177 -0.54 2.59 -1.68
N SER A 178 0.27 3.60 -1.98
CA SER A 178 1.25 4.17 -1.05
C SER A 178 0.64 5.21 -0.10
N TYR A 179 1.30 5.47 1.02
CA TYR A 179 0.92 6.54 1.93
C TYR A 179 1.08 7.90 1.25
N SER A 180 2.18 8.14 0.53
CA SER A 180 2.37 9.40 -0.21
C SER A 180 1.28 9.61 -1.26
N ARG A 181 0.84 8.55 -1.94
CA ARG A 181 -0.31 8.60 -2.84
C ARG A 181 -1.58 8.99 -2.11
N LEU A 182 -1.86 8.39 -0.95
CA LEU A 182 -3.00 8.75 -0.11
C LEU A 182 -2.97 10.23 0.25
N GLN A 183 -1.84 10.72 0.77
CA GLN A 183 -1.70 12.11 1.22
C GLN A 183 -1.98 13.10 0.09
N LYS A 184 -1.39 12.87 -1.09
CA LYS A 184 -1.64 13.69 -2.29
C LYS A 184 -3.12 13.65 -2.67
N TYR A 185 -3.71 12.46 -2.75
CA TYR A 185 -5.14 12.29 -3.05
C TYR A 185 -6.02 13.08 -2.07
N LEU A 186 -5.79 12.93 -0.77
CA LEU A 186 -6.57 13.61 0.26
C LEU A 186 -6.46 15.13 0.17
N THR A 187 -5.28 15.68 -0.15
CA THR A 187 -5.11 17.13 -0.36
C THR A 187 -5.94 17.66 -1.52
N PHE A 188 -6.08 16.90 -2.62
CA PHE A 188 -6.96 17.30 -3.73
C PHE A 188 -8.43 17.07 -3.42
N TRP A 189 -8.75 15.95 -2.76
CA TRP A 189 -10.10 15.60 -2.36
C TRP A 189 -10.69 16.62 -1.39
N GLU A 190 -9.92 17.05 -0.39
CA GLU A 190 -10.31 18.03 0.63
C GLU A 190 -10.77 19.35 0.01
N LYS A 191 -10.01 19.87 -0.97
CA LYS A 191 -10.39 21.10 -1.70
C LYS A 191 -11.76 21.02 -2.36
N ARG A 192 -12.18 19.82 -2.79
CA ARG A 192 -13.49 19.59 -3.42
C ARG A 192 -14.59 19.33 -2.39
N ALA A 193 -14.23 19.01 -1.16
CA ALA A 193 -15.13 18.57 -0.10
C ALA A 193 -15.37 19.62 1.01
N LEU A 194 -14.73 20.79 0.92
CA LEU A 194 -14.74 21.85 1.96
C LEU A 194 -16.14 22.24 2.47
N SER A 195 -17.17 22.13 1.63
CA SER A 195 -18.54 22.51 1.98
C SER A 195 -19.30 21.48 2.81
N PHE A 196 -18.77 20.27 3.00
CA PHE A 196 -19.44 19.21 3.77
C PHE A 196 -18.48 18.24 4.50
N ALA A 197 -17.17 18.44 4.42
CA ALA A 197 -16.20 17.58 5.08
C ALA A 197 -14.99 18.33 5.66
N THR A 198 -14.41 17.76 6.71
CA THR A 198 -13.15 18.19 7.31
C THR A 198 -12.15 17.04 7.33
N ARG A 199 -10.87 17.39 7.33
CA ARG A 199 -9.76 16.45 7.49
C ARG A 199 -8.90 16.92 8.66
N GLU A 200 -8.60 16.03 9.59
CA GLU A 200 -7.69 16.28 10.70
C GLU A 200 -6.76 15.09 10.93
N SER A 201 -5.61 15.32 11.56
CA SER A 201 -4.71 14.24 11.98
C SER A 201 -4.99 13.89 13.44
N ILE A 202 -5.60 12.74 13.69
CA ILE A 202 -5.97 12.30 15.05
C ILE A 202 -4.81 11.69 15.83
N ALA A 203 -3.77 11.24 15.13
CA ALA A 203 -2.55 10.71 15.74
C ALA A 203 -1.37 10.82 14.78
N GLN A 204 -0.18 10.56 15.33
CA GLN A 204 1.00 10.24 14.55
C GLN A 204 1.49 8.84 14.93
N THR A 205 1.95 8.08 13.94
CA THR A 205 2.58 6.79 14.16
C THR A 205 3.97 6.92 14.81
N THR A 206 4.59 5.78 15.14
CA THR A 206 5.95 5.74 15.66
C THR A 206 6.96 6.41 14.72
N GLN A 207 6.80 6.27 13.39
CA GLN A 207 7.62 7.00 12.41
C GLN A 207 7.05 8.39 12.01
N LYS A 208 6.17 8.96 12.85
CA LYS A 208 5.61 10.31 12.68
C LYS A 208 4.77 10.51 11.41
N ARG A 209 4.20 9.44 10.85
CA ARG A 209 3.19 9.56 9.77
C ARG A 209 1.82 9.87 10.36
N HIS A 210 1.06 10.69 9.67
CA HIS A 210 -0.24 11.15 10.13
C HIS A 210 -1.27 10.03 9.99
N ILE A 211 -2.17 9.96 10.98
CA ILE A 211 -3.40 9.18 10.92
C ILE A 211 -4.52 10.16 10.66
N ASP A 212 -4.94 10.26 9.40
CA ASP A 212 -6.02 11.15 8.99
C ASP A 212 -7.38 10.61 9.41
N LEU A 213 -8.20 11.48 9.98
CA LEU A 213 -9.64 11.32 10.12
C LEU A 213 -10.33 12.29 9.17
N ILE A 214 -11.24 11.77 8.36
CA ILE A 214 -12.13 12.55 7.50
C ILE A 214 -13.51 12.49 8.11
N THR A 215 -14.10 13.65 8.42
CA THR A 215 -15.47 13.74 8.92
C THR A 215 -16.35 14.39 7.85
N ILE A 216 -17.43 13.72 7.46
CA ILE A 216 -18.37 14.15 6.40
C ILE A 216 -19.77 14.27 7.01
N GLY A 217 -20.51 15.32 6.66
CA GLY A 217 -21.91 15.51 7.08
C GLY A 217 -22.08 16.16 8.45
N ASP A 218 -20.99 16.65 9.08
CA ASP A 218 -21.01 17.32 10.39
C ASP A 218 -20.67 18.82 10.33
N LEU A 219 -20.94 19.47 9.19
CA LEU A 219 -20.86 20.92 9.11
C LEU A 219 -22.21 21.50 9.50
N VAL A 220 -22.41 21.67 10.81
CA VAL A 220 -23.39 22.66 11.28
C VAL A 220 -22.91 24.00 10.72
N PRO A 221 -23.72 24.73 9.93
CA PRO A 221 -23.36 26.09 9.55
C PRO A 221 -23.16 26.89 10.85
N LYS A 222 -21.94 27.39 11.09
CA LYS A 222 -21.62 28.31 12.20
C LYS A 222 -22.39 29.65 12.13
N GLU A 223 -23.30 29.82 11.16
CA GLU A 223 -24.04 31.05 10.91
C GLU A 223 -25.45 31.09 11.52
N CYS A 224 -25.91 30.04 12.20
CA CYS A 224 -27.21 30.06 12.90
C CYS A 224 -27.12 30.37 14.41
N GLU A 225 -25.98 30.85 14.91
CA GLU A 225 -25.83 31.28 16.31
C GLU A 225 -26.19 32.76 16.56
N ASN A 226 -26.72 33.49 15.57
CA ASN A 226 -27.15 34.87 15.80
C ASN A 226 -28.55 35.18 15.27
N LYS A 227 -29.42 35.52 16.24
CA LYS A 227 -30.69 36.28 16.16
C LYS A 227 -31.96 35.47 15.84
N ASP A 228 -32.60 34.94 16.89
CA ASP A 228 -33.67 35.68 17.55
C ASP A 228 -34.19 34.92 18.78
N GLU A 229 -34.06 35.55 19.95
CA GLU A 229 -34.78 35.21 21.17
C GLU A 229 -36.28 35.50 20.95
N THR A 230 -37.00 34.60 20.29
CA THR A 230 -38.45 34.56 20.43
C THR A 230 -38.94 33.14 20.69
N ASN A 231 -39.64 33.02 21.81
CA ASN A 231 -40.34 31.85 22.30
C ASN A 231 -41.11 31.10 21.20
N ILE A 232 -40.52 30.03 20.68
CA ILE A 232 -41.29 28.88 20.20
C ILE A 232 -40.73 27.66 20.91
N LYS A 233 -41.43 27.22 21.96
CA LYS A 233 -41.28 25.89 22.59
C LYS A 233 -41.75 24.80 21.60
N GLY A 234 -41.08 24.70 20.46
CA GLY A 234 -41.14 23.57 19.54
C GLY A 234 -39.86 22.76 19.75
N LYS A 235 -40.01 21.48 20.10
CA LYS A 235 -38.94 20.50 20.25
C LYS A 235 -37.90 20.59 19.12
N LEU A 236 -36.82 21.36 19.30
CA LEU A 236 -35.56 21.07 18.63
C LEU A 236 -34.89 19.95 19.43
N GLY A 237 -35.52 18.76 19.37
CA GLY A 237 -34.95 17.57 19.96
C GLY A 237 -33.55 17.39 19.38
N GLY A 238 -32.55 17.33 20.26
CA GLY A 238 -31.21 16.89 19.90
C GLY A 238 -31.30 15.51 19.28
N ASN A 239 -31.49 15.47 17.96
CA ASN A 239 -31.56 14.24 17.22
C ASN A 239 -30.18 13.61 17.31
N LYS A 240 -30.08 12.51 18.07
CA LYS A 240 -28.88 11.68 18.16
C LYS A 240 -28.33 11.47 16.75
N LYS A 241 -27.19 12.10 16.45
CA LYS A 241 -26.59 12.00 15.12
C LYS A 241 -26.12 10.56 14.94
N ARG A 242 -26.58 9.91 13.87
CA ARG A 242 -26.08 8.57 13.53
C ARG A 242 -24.66 8.74 13.01
N VAL A 243 -23.70 8.11 13.68
CA VAL A 243 -22.30 8.13 13.26
C VAL A 243 -21.93 6.78 12.65
N VAL A 244 -21.28 6.81 11.49
CA VAL A 244 -20.69 5.63 10.84
C VAL A 244 -19.18 5.82 10.77
N LEU A 245 -18.44 4.98 11.48
CA LEU A 245 -16.97 4.95 11.43
C LEU A 245 -16.51 3.87 10.44
N ILE A 246 -15.68 4.27 9.48
CA ILE A 246 -15.05 3.41 8.48
C ILE A 246 -13.55 3.46 8.67
N MET A 247 -12.91 2.30 8.78
CA MET A 247 -11.46 2.20 8.89
C MET A 247 -10.91 1.35 7.74
N ALA A 248 -9.80 1.79 7.16
CA ALA A 248 -9.14 1.11 6.05
C ALA A 248 -7.64 0.89 6.33
N ARG A 249 -7.05 -0.08 5.63
CA ARG A 249 -5.62 -0.46 5.71
C ARG A 249 -5.10 -0.65 7.12
N VAL A 250 -5.77 -1.51 7.89
CA VAL A 250 -5.23 -2.00 9.17
C VAL A 250 -3.96 -2.83 8.95
N HIS A 251 -3.95 -3.67 7.91
CA HIS A 251 -2.77 -4.39 7.46
C HIS A 251 -2.15 -3.72 6.23
N GLY A 252 -0.82 -3.62 6.21
CA GLY A 252 -0.08 -2.94 5.14
C GLY A 252 -0.25 -3.60 3.77
N GLY A 253 -0.34 -4.92 3.72
CA GLY A 253 -0.45 -5.73 2.49
C GLY A 253 -1.86 -5.90 1.93
N GLU A 254 -2.86 -5.18 2.45
CA GLU A 254 -4.26 -5.25 2.00
C GLU A 254 -4.63 -4.02 1.14
N GLN A 255 -3.86 -3.77 0.08
CA GLN A 255 -4.03 -2.61 -0.81
C GLN A 255 -5.45 -2.41 -1.36
N PRO A 256 -6.23 -3.47 -1.69
CA PRO A 256 -7.62 -3.29 -2.15
C PRO A 256 -8.47 -2.43 -1.21
N SER A 257 -8.21 -2.48 0.11
CA SER A 257 -8.90 -1.64 1.10
C SER A 257 -8.74 -0.15 0.82
N SER A 258 -7.55 0.30 0.36
CA SER A 258 -7.34 1.71 0.00
C SER A 258 -8.09 2.11 -1.26
N PHE A 259 -8.12 1.26 -2.28
CA PHE A 259 -8.84 1.58 -3.52
C PHE A 259 -10.35 1.67 -3.27
N VAL A 260 -10.91 0.75 -2.45
CA VAL A 260 -12.32 0.82 -2.03
C VAL A 260 -12.58 2.09 -1.22
N CYS A 261 -11.71 2.43 -0.27
CA CYS A 261 -11.83 3.67 0.51
C CYS A 261 -11.77 4.92 -0.38
N GLN A 262 -10.86 4.95 -1.36
CA GLN A 262 -10.76 6.06 -2.32
C GLN A 262 -12.05 6.20 -3.14
N GLY A 263 -12.56 5.09 -3.70
CA GLY A 263 -13.82 5.10 -4.45
C GLY A 263 -15.02 5.53 -3.59
N PHE A 264 -15.05 5.13 -2.32
CA PHE A 264 -16.07 5.59 -1.37
C PHE A 264 -15.99 7.10 -1.14
N LEU A 265 -14.80 7.64 -0.90
CA LEU A 265 -14.57 9.06 -0.72
C LEU A 265 -14.93 9.85 -1.99
N ASP A 266 -14.64 9.34 -3.19
CA ASP A 266 -15.05 9.99 -4.43
C ASP A 266 -16.57 9.97 -4.61
N TYR A 267 -17.23 8.86 -4.25
CA TYR A 267 -18.68 8.71 -4.34
C TYR A 267 -19.42 9.64 -3.36
N ILE A 268 -18.96 9.70 -2.11
CA ILE A 268 -19.68 10.44 -1.05
C ILE A 268 -19.64 11.95 -1.26
N ILE A 269 -18.79 12.48 -2.14
CA ILE A 269 -18.75 13.90 -2.53
C ILE A 269 -19.43 14.18 -3.88
N SER A 270 -19.96 13.16 -4.53
CA SER A 270 -20.64 13.30 -5.81
C SER A 270 -22.01 13.99 -5.68
N SER A 271 -22.58 14.37 -6.82
CA SER A 271 -23.94 14.91 -6.96
C SER A 271 -25.04 13.85 -6.90
N SER A 272 -24.71 12.58 -6.64
CA SER A 272 -25.70 11.50 -6.49
C SER A 272 -26.69 11.83 -5.37
N GLU A 273 -27.98 11.68 -5.62
CA GLU A 273 -29.04 11.89 -4.62
C GLU A 273 -28.82 11.03 -3.37
N LYS A 274 -28.34 9.80 -3.56
CA LYS A 274 -28.00 8.89 -2.45
C LYS A 274 -26.81 9.40 -1.64
N ALA A 275 -25.80 9.97 -2.28
CA ALA A 275 -24.67 10.56 -1.57
C ALA A 275 -25.11 11.80 -0.78
N LEU A 276 -25.98 12.64 -1.36
CA LEU A 276 -26.57 13.79 -0.66
C LEU A 276 -27.39 13.37 0.56
N ALA A 277 -28.26 12.36 0.41
CA ALA A 277 -29.06 11.83 1.50
C ALA A 277 -28.18 11.29 2.65
N LEU A 278 -27.09 10.59 2.33
CA LEU A 278 -26.12 10.13 3.32
C LEU A 278 -25.46 11.29 4.06
N ARG A 279 -24.98 12.31 3.34
CA ARG A 279 -24.35 13.51 3.94
C ARG A 279 -25.29 14.30 4.86
N ASN A 280 -26.60 14.31 4.57
CA ASN A 280 -27.57 15.08 5.34
C ASN A 280 -28.10 14.32 6.58
N GLY A 281 -28.04 12.99 6.60
CA GLY A 281 -28.65 12.17 7.66
C GLY A 281 -27.67 11.46 8.58
N ILE A 282 -26.39 11.37 8.20
CA ILE A 282 -25.37 10.56 8.87
C ILE A 282 -24.06 11.34 8.91
N VAL A 283 -23.42 11.35 10.09
CA VAL A 283 -22.03 11.77 10.22
C VAL A 283 -21.14 10.58 9.86
N ILE A 284 -20.36 10.70 8.81
CA ILE A 284 -19.47 9.64 8.34
C ILE A 284 -18.04 10.02 8.70
N GLN A 285 -17.40 9.17 9.47
CA GLN A 285 -16.01 9.30 9.87
C GLN A 285 -15.18 8.22 9.20
N VAL A 286 -14.11 8.62 8.51
CA VAL A 286 -13.27 7.71 7.74
C VAL A 286 -11.82 7.85 8.18
N VAL A 287 -11.19 6.74 8.56
CA VAL A 287 -9.74 6.63 8.72
C VAL A 287 -9.19 5.87 7.51
N PRO A 288 -8.67 6.56 6.47
CA PRO A 288 -8.35 5.94 5.19
C PRO A 288 -7.14 4.99 5.24
N MET A 289 -6.26 5.17 6.22
CA MET A 289 -5.11 4.31 6.43
C MET A 289 -4.69 4.29 7.90
N LEU A 290 -4.97 3.17 8.58
CA LEU A 290 -4.63 3.00 9.99
C LEU A 290 -3.16 2.62 10.23
N ASN A 291 -2.51 1.99 9.24
CA ASN A 291 -1.13 1.51 9.36
C ASN A 291 -0.18 2.11 8.30
N PRO A 292 0.04 3.44 8.27
CA PRO A 292 0.89 4.05 7.25
C PRO A 292 2.36 3.63 7.36
N ASP A 293 2.85 3.27 8.55
CA ASP A 293 4.22 2.78 8.73
C ASP A 293 4.43 1.41 8.08
N GLY A 294 3.53 0.46 8.33
CA GLY A 294 3.55 -0.85 7.69
C GLY A 294 3.42 -0.74 6.17
N VAL A 295 2.56 0.16 5.67
CA VAL A 295 2.43 0.44 4.23
C VAL A 295 3.74 0.97 3.64
N PHE A 296 4.33 2.00 4.25
CA PHE A 296 5.53 2.63 3.74
C PHE A 296 6.70 1.63 3.65
N LEU A 297 6.88 0.82 4.69
CA LEU A 297 7.95 -0.19 4.76
C LEU A 297 7.73 -1.37 3.80
N GLY A 298 6.53 -1.55 3.26
CA GLY A 298 6.19 -2.75 2.51
C GLY A 298 6.01 -3.97 3.42
N ASN A 299 5.42 -3.80 4.60
CA ASN A 299 4.96 -4.90 5.44
C ASN A 299 3.60 -5.42 4.96
N GLN A 300 3.40 -6.73 5.06
CA GLN A 300 2.14 -7.41 4.74
C GLN A 300 1.10 -7.22 5.84
N ARG A 301 1.48 -7.42 7.11
CA ARG A 301 0.52 -7.60 8.21
C ARG A 301 0.80 -6.72 9.40
N SER A 302 2.06 -6.52 9.77
CA SER A 302 2.38 -5.73 10.97
C SER A 302 2.67 -4.25 10.72
N ASP A 303 2.56 -3.48 11.80
CA ASP A 303 3.14 -2.14 11.91
C ASP A 303 4.68 -2.21 12.01
N LEU A 304 5.30 -1.07 12.35
CA LEU A 304 6.75 -0.95 12.57
C LEU A 304 7.27 -1.89 13.66
N LEU A 305 6.50 -2.07 14.75
CA LEU A 305 6.92 -2.82 15.93
C LEU A 305 6.58 -4.32 15.85
N GLY A 306 6.11 -4.79 14.69
CA GLY A 306 5.76 -6.20 14.48
C GLY A 306 4.37 -6.58 14.98
N SER A 307 3.57 -5.61 15.44
CA SER A 307 2.23 -5.86 15.97
C SER A 307 1.20 -6.04 14.85
N ASP A 308 0.29 -7.00 15.05
CA ASP A 308 -0.97 -7.06 14.31
C ASP A 308 -1.93 -6.06 14.96
N LEU A 309 -2.14 -4.89 14.33
CA LEU A 309 -3.01 -3.86 14.89
C LEU A 309 -4.42 -4.40 15.18
N ASN A 310 -4.93 -5.30 14.33
CA ASN A 310 -6.24 -5.92 14.51
C ASN A 310 -6.27 -7.01 15.61
N ARG A 311 -5.20 -7.17 16.38
CA ARG A 311 -5.11 -8.03 17.57
C ARG A 311 -4.65 -7.26 18.81
N CYS A 312 -4.47 -5.94 18.71
CA CYS A 312 -3.92 -5.12 19.78
C CYS A 312 -4.92 -4.16 20.43
N TRP A 313 -6.16 -4.06 19.95
CA TRP A 313 -7.19 -3.13 20.47
C TRP A 313 -7.34 -3.09 22.00
N HIS A 314 -7.31 -4.25 22.66
CA HIS A 314 -7.49 -4.40 24.11
C HIS A 314 -6.23 -4.09 24.94
N ARG A 315 -5.07 -3.94 24.30
CA ARG A 315 -3.76 -3.75 24.93
C ARG A 315 -2.95 -2.63 24.28
N ALA A 316 -3.64 -1.76 23.54
CA ALA A 316 -3.02 -0.66 22.84
C ALA A 316 -2.38 0.29 23.86
N THR A 317 -1.21 0.83 23.51
CA THR A 317 -0.54 1.86 24.31
C THR A 317 -0.25 3.07 23.45
N THR A 318 -0.12 4.24 24.07
CA THR A 318 0.24 5.49 23.38
C THR A 318 1.60 5.41 22.69
N TYR A 319 2.52 4.59 23.20
CA TYR A 319 3.83 4.36 22.62
C TYR A 319 3.78 3.41 21.41
N ALA A 320 3.18 2.22 21.59
CA ALA A 320 3.26 1.16 20.59
C ALA A 320 2.18 1.27 19.50
N HIS A 321 0.98 1.76 19.86
CA HIS A 321 -0.19 1.77 18.99
C HIS A 321 -0.95 3.11 19.05
N PRO A 322 -0.28 4.26 18.82
CA PRO A 322 -0.93 5.58 18.91
C PRO A 322 -2.16 5.70 18.00
N ALA A 323 -2.14 5.06 16.83
CA ALA A 323 -3.29 5.01 15.91
C ALA A 323 -4.52 4.31 16.54
N LEU A 324 -4.31 3.22 17.29
CA LEU A 324 -5.41 2.50 17.95
C LEU A 324 -5.96 3.28 19.14
N ILE A 325 -5.09 3.97 19.90
CA ILE A 325 -5.52 4.83 21.01
C ILE A 325 -6.43 5.94 20.51
N ALA A 326 -6.01 6.69 19.49
CA ALA A 326 -6.82 7.78 18.95
C ALA A 326 -8.16 7.31 18.40
N VAL A 327 -8.21 6.14 17.74
CA VAL A 327 -9.48 5.56 17.29
C VAL A 327 -10.35 5.08 18.45
N ASN A 328 -9.77 4.50 19.50
CA ASN A 328 -10.52 4.12 20.70
C ASN A 328 -11.14 5.34 21.40
N GLU A 329 -10.37 6.43 21.54
CA GLU A 329 -10.86 7.70 22.07
C GLU A 329 -12.01 8.27 21.21
N LEU A 330 -11.87 8.20 19.89
CA LEU A 330 -12.93 8.56 18.94
C LEU A 330 -14.20 7.71 19.16
N ILE A 331 -14.06 6.39 19.27
CA ILE A 331 -15.19 5.47 19.51
C ILE A 331 -15.86 5.76 20.86
N GLN A 332 -15.08 6.04 21.91
CA GLN A 332 -15.60 6.40 23.23
C GLN A 332 -16.39 7.70 23.16
N LYS A 333 -15.86 8.73 22.48
CA LYS A 333 -16.57 10.00 22.27
C LYS A 333 -17.90 9.80 21.55
N ILE A 334 -17.89 9.09 20.42
CA ILE A 334 -19.12 8.75 19.66
C ILE A 334 -20.14 8.01 20.53
N THR A 335 -19.67 7.14 21.42
CA THR A 335 -20.54 6.31 22.27
C THR A 335 -21.09 7.09 23.46
N ALA A 336 -20.33 8.03 24.02
CA ALA A 336 -20.76 8.91 25.10
C ALA A 336 -21.80 9.95 24.65
N GLU A 337 -21.78 10.32 23.36
CA GLU A 337 -22.75 11.23 22.74
C GLU A 337 -24.09 10.54 22.35
N LYS A 338 -24.22 9.22 22.60
CA LYS A 338 -25.48 8.48 22.44
C LYS A 338 -26.38 8.63 23.65
#